data_AF-A0A969WQJ2-F1
#
_entry.id   AF-A0A969WQJ2-F1
#
_cell.length_a   1.000
_cell.length_b   1.000
_cell.length_c   1.000
_cell.angle_alpha   90.00
_cell.angle_beta   90.00
_cell.angle_gamma   90.00
#
_symmetry.space_group_name_H-M   'P 1'
#
loop_
_entity.id
_entity.type
_entity.pdbx_description
1 polymer ?
#
loop_
_entity_poly.entity_id
_entity_poly.type
_entity_poly.pdbx_seq_one_letter_code
_entity_poly.pdbx_strand_id
1 'polypeptide(L)'
;MSENQKLVCHYPWTSMYVSPTGDVKHCCYTYHKSLGNLSNCSIEEIWNGEKYKSIREKIANGDFDGAFCSPNCSGLAGGAGYPWPVDTYSLNKTNEVIGNNEKKAKQSFENGDKTVSHFPTELHLELTNNCNLRCIMCFYPFKPPYNFISEDALDKLIDISKYANAMVMMGGEIFINKQDLRFIEEYSAPDGASMGFVSNGTMLKKEMVEKLKKFKAIGMQISIDGTTPEVYARVRKRSDWEVVDENIKHFVATANELKEQAYIWNTELAFVVLKQNVANMAHSVEYAAKLNVPIIFNIVSGFHLFEENIFVYKKAYKEAGDCMLYLQEAYDMLEKYKDSYEHYDTVSMWLKRIENGLKRPKIKHYKITVALLNLFVKGEKRTENQTGVSDKELRVGHVMEVLYNLRYGNMSFGATVRYVFMKVFKKKKK
;
A
#
# COMPACT_ATOMS: atom_id res chain seq x y z
N MET A 1 28.74 -1.86 22.82
CA MET A 1 27.67 -1.34 21.93
C MET A 1 27.34 0.06 22.44
N SER A 2 27.50 1.11 21.63
CA SER A 2 27.26 2.50 22.08
C SER A 2 25.78 2.75 22.34
N GLU A 3 25.45 3.45 23.42
CA GLU A 3 24.11 3.81 23.94
C GLU A 3 23.20 4.65 23.02
N ASN A 4 23.45 4.69 21.71
CA ASN A 4 22.80 5.60 20.78
C ASN A 4 22.23 4.85 19.57
N GLN A 5 21.18 4.06 19.80
CA GLN A 5 20.37 3.44 18.74
C GLN A 5 19.00 4.14 18.73
N LYS A 6 18.95 5.33 18.14
CA LYS A 6 18.80 5.65 16.69
C LYS A 6 17.38 5.37 16.21
N LEU A 7 16.73 6.45 15.83
CA LEU A 7 15.43 6.50 15.17
C LEU A 7 15.28 5.38 14.14
N VAL A 8 14.14 4.71 14.19
CA VAL A 8 13.90 3.50 13.41
C VAL A 8 12.99 3.72 12.21
N CYS A 9 12.40 4.90 12.02
CA CYS A 9 11.53 5.17 10.88
C CYS A 9 11.70 6.59 10.36
N HIS A 10 12.21 6.74 9.13
CA HIS A 10 12.44 8.05 8.50
C HIS A 10 11.18 8.69 7.88
N TYR A 11 10.08 7.95 7.71
CA TYR A 11 8.89 8.40 6.97
C TYR A 11 8.33 9.74 7.42
N PRO A 12 8.22 10.07 8.73
CA PRO A 12 7.75 11.39 9.16
C PRO A 12 8.62 12.58 8.72
N TRP A 13 9.87 12.31 8.34
CA TRP A 13 10.83 13.30 7.83
C TRP A 13 11.00 13.26 6.32
N THR A 14 10.38 12.32 5.62
CA THR A 14 10.68 12.08 4.20
C THR A 14 9.44 11.90 3.35
N SER A 15 8.41 11.26 3.89
CA SER A 15 7.24 10.79 3.14
C SER A 15 6.00 11.63 3.43
N MET A 16 5.30 11.98 2.35
CA MET A 16 3.96 12.54 2.38
C MET A 16 3.03 11.65 1.56
N TYR A 17 2.01 11.11 2.22
CA TYR A 17 0.93 10.39 1.55
C TYR A 17 -0.27 11.31 1.40
N VAL A 18 -0.90 11.33 0.22
CA VAL A 18 -2.08 12.15 -0.09
C VAL A 18 -3.20 11.29 -0.64
N SER A 19 -4.38 11.40 -0.03
CA SER A 19 -5.59 10.69 -0.45
C SER A 19 -6.35 11.42 -1.57
N PRO A 20 -7.37 10.77 -2.18
CA PRO A 20 -8.22 11.41 -3.18
C PRO A 20 -9.04 12.60 -2.67
N THR A 21 -9.17 12.74 -1.35
CA THR A 21 -9.87 13.87 -0.70
C THR A 21 -8.92 15.02 -0.37
N GLY A 22 -7.64 14.91 -0.71
CA GLY A 22 -6.59 15.85 -0.34
C GLY A 22 -6.09 15.68 1.10
N ASP A 23 -6.52 14.65 1.83
CA ASP A 23 -6.05 14.41 3.20
C ASP A 23 -4.61 13.89 3.21
N VAL A 24 -3.78 14.53 4.02
CA VAL A 24 -2.37 14.19 4.17
C VAL A 24 -2.14 13.23 5.33
N LYS A 25 -1.25 12.26 5.13
CA LYS A 25 -0.78 11.29 6.13
C LYS A 25 0.75 11.17 6.08
N HIS A 26 1.36 10.74 7.18
CA HIS A 26 2.82 10.55 7.26
C HIS A 26 3.32 9.22 6.66
N CYS A 27 2.42 8.29 6.31
CA CYS A 27 2.75 6.99 5.73
C CYS A 27 1.49 6.33 5.14
N CYS A 28 1.63 5.42 4.18
CA CYS A 28 0.53 4.61 3.63
C CYS A 28 -0.07 3.62 4.65
N TYR A 29 0.67 3.21 5.68
CA TYR A 29 0.24 2.26 6.71
C TYR A 29 -0.45 2.91 7.92
N THR A 30 -0.49 4.24 8.05
CA THR A 30 -1.04 4.87 9.27
C THR A 30 -2.55 4.72 9.39
N TYR A 31 -3.01 4.49 10.62
CA TYR A 31 -4.42 4.38 10.95
C TYR A 31 -5.00 5.77 11.25
N HIS A 32 -5.72 6.30 10.26
CA HIS A 32 -6.57 7.49 10.27
C HIS A 32 -6.31 8.54 11.35
N LYS A 33 -5.48 9.51 10.97
CA LYS A 33 -5.76 10.92 11.26
C LYS A 33 -5.20 11.78 10.14
N SER A 34 -6.06 12.51 9.46
CA SER A 34 -5.62 13.53 8.49
C SER A 34 -4.73 14.54 9.23
N LEU A 35 -3.49 14.68 8.76
CA LEU A 35 -2.51 15.65 9.27
C LEU A 35 -2.78 17.06 8.74
N GLY A 36 -3.65 17.18 7.75
CA GLY A 36 -4.09 18.42 7.10
C GLY A 36 -4.75 18.06 5.77
N ASN A 37 -5.43 19.03 5.16
CA ASN A 37 -6.06 18.82 3.86
C ASN A 37 -5.53 19.84 2.85
N LEU A 38 -5.06 19.38 1.70
CA LEU A 38 -4.48 20.26 0.68
C LEU A 38 -5.50 21.21 0.03
N SER A 39 -6.81 20.97 0.20
CA SER A 39 -7.85 21.87 -0.30
C SER A 39 -7.96 23.17 0.50
N ASN A 40 -7.37 23.25 1.70
CA ASN A 40 -7.48 24.43 2.57
C ASN A 40 -6.17 24.84 3.25
N CYS A 41 -5.12 24.04 3.15
CA CYS A 41 -3.78 24.38 3.64
C CYS A 41 -2.74 24.27 2.51
N SER A 42 -1.65 25.03 2.65
CA SER A 42 -0.41 24.82 1.91
C SER A 42 0.32 23.58 2.39
N ILE A 43 1.27 23.09 1.59
CA ILE A 43 2.07 21.92 1.93
C ILE A 43 2.95 22.21 3.15
N GLU A 44 3.51 23.41 3.24
CA GLU A 44 4.39 23.87 4.32
C GLU A 44 3.66 23.95 5.65
N GLU A 45 2.43 24.50 5.65
CA GLU A 45 1.57 24.57 6.83
C GLU A 45 1.24 23.17 7.38
N ILE A 46 1.04 22.19 6.50
CA ILE A 46 0.80 20.81 6.91
C ILE A 46 2.12 20.17 7.38
N TRP A 47 3.17 20.22 6.56
CA TRP A 47 4.44 19.53 6.75
C TRP A 47 5.20 19.96 8.01
N ASN A 48 5.05 21.22 8.40
CA ASN A 48 5.56 21.77 9.66
C ASN A 48 4.44 22.17 10.64
N GLY A 49 3.24 21.65 10.44
CA GLY A 49 2.12 21.82 11.35
C GLY A 49 2.27 20.99 12.63
N GLU A 50 1.52 21.35 13.67
CA GLU A 50 1.58 20.71 14.99
C GLU A 50 1.33 19.19 14.95
N LYS A 51 0.50 18.73 14.01
CA LYS A 51 0.26 17.29 13.85
C LYS A 51 1.51 16.56 13.35
N TYR A 52 2.22 17.07 12.34
CA TYR A 52 3.47 16.46 11.86
C TYR A 52 4.58 16.52 12.91
N LYS A 53 4.73 17.66 13.60
CA LYS A 53 5.68 17.81 14.73
C LYS A 53 5.43 16.78 15.82
N SER A 54 4.16 16.57 16.18
CA SER A 54 3.77 15.55 17.17
C SER A 54 4.10 14.13 16.71
N ILE A 55 3.90 13.79 15.43
CA ILE A 55 4.29 12.48 14.88
C ILE A 55 5.81 12.27 14.95
N ARG A 56 6.60 13.26 14.52
CA ARG A 56 8.08 13.20 14.57
C ARG A 56 8.57 13.00 16.00
N GLU A 57 8.05 13.77 16.95
CA GLU A 57 8.40 13.62 18.37
C GLU A 57 8.09 12.23 18.92
N LYS A 58 6.90 11.69 18.63
CA LYS A 58 6.49 10.39 19.13
C LYS A 58 7.33 9.25 18.55
N ILE A 59 7.54 9.26 17.23
CA ILE A 59 8.42 8.29 16.59
C ILE A 59 9.86 8.44 17.10
N ALA A 60 10.30 9.66 17.39
CA ALA A 60 11.61 9.89 17.98
C ALA A 60 11.80 9.29 19.37
N ASN A 61 10.73 9.28 20.14
CA ASN A 61 10.70 8.68 21.48
C ASN A 61 10.28 7.20 21.50
N GLY A 62 10.11 6.57 20.32
CA GLY A 62 9.66 5.17 20.21
C GLY A 62 8.18 4.93 20.50
N ASP A 63 7.36 5.98 20.57
CA ASP A 63 5.90 5.91 20.75
C ASP A 63 5.19 5.72 19.39
N PHE A 64 5.30 4.51 18.83
CA PHE A 64 4.66 4.16 17.55
C PHE A 64 3.13 4.15 17.63
N ASP A 65 2.58 3.73 18.76
CA ASP A 65 1.14 3.69 18.98
C ASP A 65 0.56 5.11 19.01
N GLY A 66 1.16 6.02 19.77
CA GLY A 66 0.75 7.42 19.80
C GLY A 66 0.97 8.14 18.47
N ALA A 67 1.90 7.66 17.64
CA ALA A 67 2.12 8.13 16.28
C ALA A 67 1.15 7.50 15.25
N PHE A 68 0.20 6.69 15.68
CA PHE A 68 -0.78 6.01 14.81
C PHE A 68 -0.12 5.11 13.77
N CYS A 69 1.03 4.53 14.09
CA CYS A 69 1.66 3.53 13.25
C CYS A 69 0.83 2.24 13.28
N SER A 70 0.79 1.54 12.15
CA SER A 70 0.13 0.25 12.10
C SER A 70 0.98 -0.85 12.72
N PRO A 71 0.45 -1.68 13.63
CA PRO A 71 1.09 -2.94 14.02
C PRO A 71 1.34 -3.91 12.85
N ASN A 72 0.65 -3.73 11.71
CA ASN A 72 0.89 -4.50 10.48
C ASN A 72 1.90 -3.81 9.54
N CYS A 73 2.51 -2.69 9.94
CA CYS A 73 3.61 -2.07 9.22
C CYS A 73 4.76 -3.08 9.09
N SER A 74 5.24 -3.33 7.88
CA SER A 74 6.33 -4.30 7.65
C SER A 74 7.61 -3.91 8.38
N GLY A 75 7.92 -2.62 8.50
CA GLY A 75 9.06 -2.14 9.28
C GLY A 75 8.94 -2.46 10.78
N LEU A 76 7.76 -2.25 11.37
CA LEU A 76 7.54 -2.54 12.80
C LEU A 76 7.40 -4.05 13.07
N ALA A 77 6.72 -4.78 12.19
CA ALA A 77 6.57 -6.24 12.29
C ALA A 77 7.92 -6.98 12.18
N GLY A 78 8.91 -6.40 11.50
CA GLY A 78 10.29 -6.88 11.42
C GLY A 78 11.17 -6.49 12.62
N GLY A 79 10.65 -5.71 13.58
CA GLY A 79 11.34 -5.36 14.83
C GLY A 79 12.40 -4.26 14.74
N ALA A 80 12.53 -3.56 13.60
CA ALA A 80 13.60 -2.58 13.39
C ALA A 80 13.18 -1.26 12.71
N GLY A 81 11.89 -1.12 12.33
CA GLY A 81 11.41 0.01 11.54
C GLY A 81 12.04 0.07 10.13
N TYR A 82 11.89 1.20 9.44
CA TYR A 82 12.62 1.51 8.21
C TYR A 82 13.81 2.41 8.55
N PRO A 83 15.03 1.88 8.73
CA PRO A 83 16.21 2.72 8.82
C PRO A 83 16.36 3.52 7.51
N TRP A 84 17.06 4.65 7.57
CA TRP A 84 17.35 5.44 6.37
C TRP A 84 17.87 4.50 5.26
N PRO A 85 17.26 4.48 4.07
CA PRO A 85 17.64 3.55 3.02
C PRO A 85 19.12 3.72 2.70
N VAL A 86 19.84 2.61 2.57
CA VAL A 86 21.18 2.61 1.99
C VAL A 86 21.00 2.84 0.49
N ASP A 87 20.82 4.11 0.09
CA ASP A 87 20.83 4.57 -1.30
C ASP A 87 19.94 3.76 -2.29
N THR A 88 18.81 3.22 -1.84
CA THR A 88 17.97 2.33 -2.68
C THR A 88 17.23 3.04 -3.80
N TYR A 89 17.16 4.38 -3.76
CA TYR A 89 16.53 5.20 -4.79
C TYR A 89 17.51 6.14 -5.51
N SER A 90 18.82 6.04 -5.20
CA SER A 90 19.82 6.96 -5.74
C SER A 90 20.31 6.49 -7.10
N LEU A 91 19.59 6.92 -8.15
CA LEU A 91 20.20 7.00 -9.46
C LEU A 91 20.95 8.31 -9.55
N ASN A 92 22.25 8.23 -9.82
CA ASN A 92 23.19 9.33 -10.03
C ASN A 92 22.68 10.71 -9.59
N LYS A 93 22.95 11.06 -8.31
CA LYS A 93 22.55 12.32 -7.65
C LYS A 93 23.27 13.55 -8.23
N THR A 94 23.16 13.78 -9.53
CA THR A 94 23.73 14.95 -10.21
C THR A 94 22.85 16.18 -10.04
N ASN A 95 21.56 16.00 -9.67
CA ASN A 95 20.69 17.13 -9.41
C ASN A 95 20.86 17.72 -8.00
N GLU A 96 21.26 18.99 -7.95
CA GLU A 96 21.53 19.71 -6.71
C GLU A 96 20.29 19.95 -5.83
N VAL A 97 19.11 20.16 -6.42
CA VAL A 97 17.86 20.42 -5.68
C VAL A 97 17.45 19.17 -4.89
N ILE A 98 17.38 18.01 -5.55
CA ILE A 98 17.07 16.74 -4.90
C ILE A 98 18.15 16.39 -3.87
N GLY A 99 19.43 16.47 -4.27
CA GLY A 99 20.54 16.12 -3.39
C GLY A 99 20.58 16.96 -2.12
N ASN A 100 20.27 18.25 -2.21
CA ASN A 100 20.20 19.14 -1.06
C ASN A 100 18.96 18.87 -0.19
N ASN A 101 17.80 18.60 -0.79
CA ASN A 101 16.57 18.27 -0.04
C ASN A 101 16.75 16.97 0.77
N GLU A 102 17.32 15.92 0.16
CA GLU A 102 17.61 14.65 0.82
C GLU A 102 18.62 14.79 1.96
N LYS A 103 19.72 15.54 1.76
CA LYS A 103 20.72 15.80 2.80
C LYS A 103 20.08 16.47 4.03
N LYS A 104 19.22 17.47 3.82
CA LYS A 104 18.49 18.14 4.90
C LYS A 104 17.54 17.17 5.60
N ALA A 105 16.81 16.35 4.85
CA ALA A 105 15.90 15.34 5.43
C ALA A 105 16.64 14.32 6.29
N LYS A 106 17.82 13.86 5.83
CA LYS A 106 18.68 12.96 6.60
C LYS A 106 19.19 13.60 7.88
N GLN A 107 19.69 14.83 7.82
CA GLN A 107 20.14 15.58 8.99
C GLN A 107 19.02 15.78 10.00
N SER A 108 17.83 16.21 9.54
CA SER A 108 16.67 16.40 10.41
C SER A 108 16.16 15.11 11.01
N PHE A 109 16.20 14.01 10.26
CA PHE A 109 15.97 12.68 10.81
C PHE A 109 17.00 12.39 11.89
N GLU A 110 18.31 12.36 11.59
CA GLU A 110 19.37 12.01 12.55
C GLU A 110 19.34 12.84 13.85
N ASN A 111 18.93 14.11 13.78
CA ASN A 111 18.79 15.01 14.93
C ASN A 111 17.46 14.85 15.69
N GLY A 112 16.45 14.18 15.13
CA GLY A 112 15.11 14.09 15.70
C GLY A 112 14.33 15.40 15.62
N ASP A 113 14.58 16.23 14.60
CA ASP A 113 13.99 17.55 14.45
C ASP A 113 12.47 17.47 14.32
N LYS A 114 11.74 18.29 15.09
CA LYS A 114 10.27 18.40 14.96
C LYS A 114 9.86 19.29 13.78
N THR A 115 10.61 20.38 13.57
CA THR A 115 10.42 21.34 12.47
C THR A 115 11.57 21.18 11.50
N VAL A 116 11.28 21.15 10.21
CA VAL A 116 12.27 20.86 9.17
C VAL A 116 12.33 21.96 8.11
N SER A 117 13.50 22.13 7.46
CA SER A 117 13.78 23.17 6.45
C SER A 117 13.83 22.63 5.01
N HIS A 118 13.16 21.51 4.78
CA HIS A 118 13.14 20.77 3.53
C HIS A 118 11.70 20.30 3.23
N PHE A 119 11.43 19.97 1.96
CA PHE A 119 10.16 19.38 1.53
C PHE A 119 10.20 17.85 1.66
N PRO A 120 9.05 17.16 1.57
CA PRO A 120 9.05 15.69 1.46
C PRO A 120 9.96 15.24 0.31
N THR A 121 10.76 14.21 0.57
CA THR A 121 11.60 13.55 -0.45
C THR A 121 10.82 12.46 -1.18
N GLU A 122 9.78 11.91 -0.54
CA GLU A 122 8.93 10.84 -1.06
C GLU A 122 7.46 11.28 -1.09
N LEU A 123 6.80 11.13 -2.24
CA LEU A 123 5.37 11.40 -2.39
C LEU A 123 4.60 10.13 -2.73
N HIS A 124 3.59 9.80 -1.93
CA HIS A 124 2.67 8.69 -2.21
C HIS A 124 1.30 9.26 -2.51
N LEU A 125 0.84 9.09 -3.75
CA LEU A 125 -0.28 9.83 -4.27
C LEU A 125 -1.40 8.88 -4.68
N GLU A 126 -2.57 9.12 -4.11
CA GLU A 126 -3.83 8.56 -4.57
C GLU A 126 -4.72 9.72 -5.01
N LEU A 127 -4.68 10.08 -6.28
CA LEU A 127 -5.39 11.27 -6.77
C LEU A 127 -6.88 11.02 -6.99
N THR A 128 -7.26 9.75 -7.16
CA THR A 128 -8.64 9.31 -7.29
C THR A 128 -8.83 7.85 -6.90
N ASN A 129 -10.06 7.50 -6.53
CA ASN A 129 -10.49 6.10 -6.37
C ASN A 129 -11.27 5.56 -7.58
N ASN A 130 -11.34 6.31 -8.68
CA ASN A 130 -12.00 5.87 -9.91
C ASN A 130 -11.14 4.83 -10.66
N CYS A 131 -11.75 3.70 -10.98
CA CYS A 131 -11.08 2.57 -11.62
C CYS A 131 -12.00 1.96 -12.69
N ASN A 132 -11.42 1.44 -13.78
CA ASN A 132 -12.13 0.71 -14.82
C ASN A 132 -12.53 -0.71 -14.37
N LEU A 133 -11.84 -1.30 -13.38
CA LEU A 133 -12.09 -2.65 -12.89
C LEU A 133 -13.00 -2.71 -11.66
N ARG A 134 -13.55 -3.90 -11.38
CA ARG A 134 -14.40 -4.18 -10.21
C ARG A 134 -13.92 -5.41 -9.42
N CYS A 135 -12.64 -5.43 -9.08
CA CYS A 135 -11.97 -6.58 -8.47
C CYS A 135 -12.65 -7.01 -7.16
N ILE A 136 -12.76 -8.32 -6.93
CA ILE A 136 -13.54 -8.87 -5.79
C ILE A 136 -12.94 -8.55 -4.42
N MET A 137 -11.63 -8.27 -4.36
CA MET A 137 -10.88 -7.95 -3.14
C MET A 137 -10.71 -6.45 -2.90
N CYS A 138 -11.10 -5.60 -3.86
CA CYS A 138 -10.82 -4.17 -3.77
C CYS A 138 -11.51 -3.55 -2.56
N PHE A 139 -10.78 -2.70 -1.83
CA PHE A 139 -11.30 -2.00 -0.66
C PHE A 139 -12.09 -0.75 -1.01
N TYR A 140 -11.93 -0.22 -2.24
CA TYR A 140 -12.66 0.97 -2.68
C TYR A 140 -14.14 0.67 -2.91
N PRO A 141 -15.05 1.54 -2.41
CA PRO A 141 -16.45 1.42 -2.75
C PRO A 141 -16.62 1.76 -4.24
N PHE A 142 -17.01 0.77 -5.04
CA PHE A 142 -17.29 0.94 -6.47
C PHE A 142 -18.60 1.68 -6.76
N LYS A 143 -18.91 2.72 -5.98
CA LYS A 143 -20.16 3.47 -6.05
C LYS A 143 -19.85 4.95 -6.17
N PRO A 144 -20.37 5.63 -7.21
CA PRO A 144 -20.31 7.08 -7.30
C PRO A 144 -20.97 7.78 -6.10
N PRO A 145 -20.57 9.02 -5.78
CA PRO A 145 -19.51 9.79 -6.44
C PRO A 145 -18.11 9.24 -6.10
N TYR A 146 -17.22 9.26 -7.08
CA TYR A 146 -15.80 8.99 -6.86
C TYR A 146 -15.11 10.23 -6.31
N ASN A 147 -14.07 10.03 -5.53
CA ASN A 147 -13.26 11.12 -5.01
C ASN A 147 -12.17 11.46 -6.04
N PHE A 148 -11.93 12.75 -6.19
CA PHE A 148 -10.88 13.31 -7.01
C PHE A 148 -10.21 14.40 -6.22
N ILE A 149 -8.89 14.46 -6.29
CA ILE A 149 -8.14 15.58 -5.74
C ILE A 149 -8.59 16.87 -6.43
N SER A 150 -8.67 17.96 -5.66
CA SER A 150 -8.97 19.28 -6.23
C SER A 150 -7.83 19.75 -7.13
N GLU A 151 -8.13 20.60 -8.12
CA GLU A 151 -7.11 21.18 -9.00
C GLU A 151 -6.08 21.99 -8.21
N ASP A 152 -6.52 22.77 -7.20
CA ASP A 152 -5.61 23.51 -6.30
C ASP A 152 -4.66 22.58 -5.53
N ALA A 153 -5.16 21.46 -5.00
CA ALA A 153 -4.31 20.47 -4.34
C ALA A 153 -3.35 19.78 -5.32
N LEU A 154 -3.78 19.54 -6.56
CA LEU A 154 -2.95 18.98 -7.61
C LEU A 154 -1.82 19.93 -8.02
N ASP A 155 -2.11 21.23 -8.17
CA ASP A 155 -1.12 22.25 -8.49
C ASP A 155 -0.03 22.33 -7.41
N LYS A 156 -0.42 22.30 -6.13
CA LYS A 156 0.51 22.23 -4.99
C LYS A 156 1.43 21.01 -5.08
N LEU A 157 0.88 19.84 -5.43
CA LEU A 157 1.67 18.62 -5.58
C LEU A 157 2.64 18.68 -6.76
N ILE A 158 2.22 19.24 -7.89
CA ILE A 158 3.07 19.42 -9.07
C ILE A 158 4.25 20.35 -8.73
N ASP A 159 4.00 21.45 -8.03
CA ASP A 159 5.07 22.41 -7.66
C ASP A 159 6.14 21.80 -6.75
N ILE A 160 5.74 21.00 -5.75
CA ILE A 160 6.71 20.37 -4.84
C ILE A 160 7.39 19.12 -5.41
N SER A 161 6.88 18.56 -6.52
CA SER A 161 7.43 17.33 -7.11
C SER A 161 8.91 17.45 -7.48
N LYS A 162 9.39 18.67 -7.78
CA LYS A 162 10.81 19.00 -8.01
C LYS A 162 11.76 18.73 -6.84
N TYR A 163 11.23 18.59 -5.62
CA TYR A 163 12.01 18.29 -4.42
C TYR A 163 12.00 16.80 -4.06
N ALA A 164 11.13 16.00 -4.68
CA ALA A 164 10.99 14.58 -4.41
C ALA A 164 11.98 13.75 -5.24
N ASN A 165 12.64 12.78 -4.60
CA ASN A 165 13.51 11.80 -5.28
C ASN A 165 12.74 10.54 -5.70
N ALA A 166 11.62 10.27 -5.04
CA ALA A 166 10.77 9.14 -5.36
C ALA A 166 9.31 9.54 -5.23
N MET A 167 8.49 9.05 -6.15
CA MET A 167 7.05 9.18 -6.05
C MET A 167 6.39 7.86 -6.37
N VAL A 168 5.27 7.57 -5.72
CA VAL A 168 4.48 6.37 -5.97
C VAL A 168 3.04 6.78 -6.20
N MET A 169 2.52 6.49 -7.39
CA MET A 169 1.12 6.70 -7.74
C MET A 169 0.35 5.39 -7.63
N MET A 170 -0.77 5.42 -6.92
CA MET A 170 -1.69 4.29 -6.74
C MET A 170 -3.13 4.78 -6.59
N GLY A 171 -4.06 3.88 -6.27
CA GLY A 171 -5.44 4.23 -5.92
C GLY A 171 -6.46 3.51 -6.82
N GLY A 172 -7.17 4.27 -7.64
CA GLY A 172 -8.03 3.74 -8.70
C GLY A 172 -7.23 3.06 -9.81
N GLU A 173 -7.45 3.46 -11.07
CA GLU A 173 -6.51 3.14 -12.15
C GLU A 173 -5.84 4.42 -12.64
N ILE A 174 -4.53 4.53 -12.41
CA ILE A 174 -3.75 5.74 -12.65
C ILE A 174 -3.71 6.17 -14.13
N PHE A 175 -3.92 5.25 -15.06
CA PHE A 175 -3.79 5.54 -16.49
C PHE A 175 -5.11 5.85 -17.22
N ILE A 176 -6.24 6.00 -16.50
CA ILE A 176 -7.53 6.39 -17.10
C ILE A 176 -8.03 7.76 -16.64
N ASN A 177 -7.42 8.35 -15.61
CA ASN A 177 -7.99 9.50 -14.92
C ASN A 177 -7.25 10.78 -15.29
N LYS A 178 -7.99 11.87 -15.48
CA LYS A 178 -7.46 13.16 -15.92
C LYS A 178 -6.40 13.71 -14.97
N GLN A 179 -6.65 13.67 -13.67
CA GLN A 179 -5.74 14.22 -12.65
C GLN A 179 -4.42 13.44 -12.61
N ASP A 180 -4.48 12.11 -12.69
CA ASP A 180 -3.28 11.26 -12.75
C ASP A 180 -2.47 11.53 -14.03
N LEU A 181 -3.12 11.57 -15.19
CA LEU A 181 -2.45 11.87 -16.46
C LEU A 181 -1.84 13.27 -16.49
N ARG A 182 -2.55 14.27 -15.96
CA ARG A 182 -2.05 15.65 -15.83
C ARG A 182 -0.80 15.68 -14.95
N PHE A 183 -0.84 15.02 -13.80
CA PHE A 183 0.31 14.95 -12.90
C PHE A 183 1.52 14.28 -13.56
N ILE A 184 1.32 13.18 -14.29
CA ILE A 184 2.38 12.50 -15.05
C ILE A 184 2.98 13.42 -16.13
N GLU A 185 2.13 14.18 -16.82
CA GLU A 185 2.53 15.10 -17.89
C GLU A 185 3.30 16.32 -17.36
N GLU A 186 2.77 16.98 -16.34
CA GLU A 186 3.32 18.19 -15.73
C GLU A 186 4.38 17.91 -14.65
N TYR A 187 4.67 16.64 -14.36
CA TYR A 187 5.71 16.24 -13.42
C TYR A 187 7.03 16.93 -13.76
N SER A 188 7.56 17.64 -12.76
CA SER A 188 8.70 18.55 -12.91
C SER A 188 9.95 18.07 -12.18
N ALA A 189 9.97 16.84 -11.63
CA ALA A 189 11.17 16.40 -10.95
C ALA A 189 12.33 16.20 -11.91
N PRO A 190 13.53 16.59 -11.46
CA PRO A 190 14.70 16.56 -12.31
C PRO A 190 15.23 15.14 -12.54
N ASP A 191 16.15 15.04 -13.49
CA ASP A 191 16.92 13.83 -13.77
C ASP A 191 17.49 13.22 -12.48
N GLY A 192 17.23 11.92 -12.28
CA GLY A 192 17.62 11.16 -11.08
C GLY A 192 16.45 10.81 -10.16
N ALA A 193 15.26 11.40 -10.33
CA ALA A 193 14.05 10.98 -9.62
C ALA A 193 13.45 9.68 -10.17
N SER A 194 12.79 8.91 -9.30
CA SER A 194 12.12 7.66 -9.64
C SER A 194 10.60 7.75 -9.56
N MET A 195 9.93 7.15 -10.55
CA MET A 195 8.47 7.06 -10.62
C MET A 195 7.97 5.63 -10.37
N GLY A 196 7.29 5.45 -9.26
CA GLY A 196 6.55 4.24 -8.91
C GLY A 196 5.11 4.31 -9.43
N PHE A 197 4.67 3.26 -10.11
CA PHE A 197 3.31 3.12 -10.61
C PHE A 197 2.71 1.79 -10.15
N VAL A 198 1.51 1.84 -9.58
CA VAL A 198 0.70 0.66 -9.29
C VAL A 198 -0.50 0.67 -10.24
N SER A 199 -0.52 -0.27 -11.19
CA SER A 199 -1.55 -0.32 -12.25
C SER A 199 -2.12 -1.73 -12.40
N ASN A 200 -3.37 -1.81 -12.86
CA ASN A 200 -3.96 -3.08 -13.29
C ASN A 200 -3.51 -3.53 -14.70
N GLY A 201 -2.71 -2.73 -15.40
CA GLY A 201 -2.09 -3.09 -16.69
C GLY A 201 -2.97 -2.90 -17.92
N THR A 202 -4.27 -2.64 -17.77
CA THR A 202 -5.20 -2.51 -18.92
C THR A 202 -4.89 -1.34 -19.87
N MET A 203 -4.19 -0.32 -19.36
CA MET A 203 -3.86 0.90 -20.08
C MET A 203 -2.37 1.06 -20.37
N LEU A 204 -1.55 0.04 -20.09
CA LEU A 204 -0.14 -0.02 -20.50
C LEU A 204 0.02 -0.30 -22.00
N LYS A 205 -0.84 0.32 -22.81
CA LYS A 205 -0.79 0.30 -24.26
C LYS A 205 0.42 1.09 -24.75
N LYS A 206 0.81 0.86 -26.00
CA LYS A 206 1.95 1.54 -26.65
C LYS A 206 1.99 3.05 -26.42
N GLU A 207 0.87 3.74 -26.56
CA GLU A 207 0.80 5.20 -26.34
C GLU A 207 1.18 5.61 -24.90
N MET A 208 0.76 4.84 -23.90
CA MET A 208 1.13 5.09 -22.51
C MET A 208 2.61 4.79 -22.28
N VAL A 209 3.09 3.65 -22.79
CA VAL A 209 4.51 3.27 -22.68
C VAL A 209 5.42 4.34 -23.31
N GLU A 210 5.06 4.89 -24.47
CA GLU A 210 5.80 6.01 -25.09
C GLU A 210 5.78 7.27 -24.21
N LYS A 211 4.64 7.62 -23.62
CA LYS A 211 4.57 8.77 -22.67
C LYS A 211 5.48 8.56 -21.46
N LEU A 212 5.58 7.32 -20.96
CA LEU A 212 6.41 6.99 -19.80
C LEU A 212 7.91 7.10 -20.09
N LYS A 213 8.38 7.08 -21.35
CA LYS A 213 9.80 7.23 -21.72
C LYS A 213 10.44 8.56 -21.30
N LYS A 214 9.64 9.54 -20.87
CA LYS A 214 10.16 10.75 -20.21
C LYS A 214 10.85 10.45 -18.88
N PHE A 215 10.51 9.34 -18.22
CA PHE A 215 11.10 8.94 -16.94
C PHE A 215 12.25 7.96 -17.16
N LYS A 216 13.47 8.35 -16.76
CA LYS A 216 14.64 7.45 -16.78
C LYS A 216 14.50 6.28 -15.82
N ALA A 217 13.73 6.46 -14.75
CA ALA A 217 13.59 5.48 -13.68
C ALA A 217 12.13 5.21 -13.35
N ILE A 218 11.71 3.96 -13.53
CA ILE A 218 10.34 3.51 -13.24
C ILE A 218 10.39 2.25 -12.36
N GLY A 219 9.57 2.22 -11.33
CA GLY A 219 9.12 0.99 -10.68
C GLY A 219 7.66 0.73 -11.04
N MET A 220 7.38 -0.30 -11.83
CA MET A 220 6.04 -0.66 -12.28
C MET A 220 5.56 -1.91 -11.56
N GLN A 221 4.56 -1.77 -10.67
CA GLN A 221 3.87 -2.91 -10.09
C GLN A 221 2.56 -3.18 -10.83
N ILE A 222 2.47 -4.34 -11.48
CA ILE A 222 1.32 -4.74 -12.29
C ILE A 222 0.50 -5.80 -11.57
N SER A 223 -0.78 -5.51 -11.44
CA SER A 223 -1.71 -6.19 -10.55
C SER A 223 -2.50 -7.27 -11.31
N ILE A 224 -2.13 -8.55 -11.19
CA ILE A 224 -2.62 -9.65 -12.06
C ILE A 224 -3.63 -10.61 -11.38
N ASP A 225 -3.37 -11.11 -10.17
CA ASP A 225 -4.24 -12.07 -9.43
C ASP A 225 -4.78 -13.30 -10.18
N GLY A 226 -4.21 -13.61 -11.34
CA GLY A 226 -4.58 -14.73 -12.19
C GLY A 226 -3.89 -14.59 -13.56
N THR A 227 -3.43 -15.70 -14.13
CA THR A 227 -2.74 -15.75 -15.44
C THR A 227 -3.43 -16.70 -16.42
N THR A 228 -4.64 -17.13 -16.07
CA THR A 228 -5.55 -17.84 -16.98
C THR A 228 -6.80 -16.99 -17.18
N PRO A 229 -7.38 -16.93 -18.40
CA PRO A 229 -8.50 -16.03 -18.69
C PRO A 229 -9.69 -16.22 -17.74
N GLU A 230 -10.01 -17.47 -17.41
CA GLU A 230 -11.12 -17.80 -16.51
C GLU A 230 -10.89 -17.27 -15.09
N VAL A 231 -9.73 -17.52 -14.50
CA VAL A 231 -9.42 -17.08 -13.11
C VAL A 231 -9.27 -15.56 -13.06
N TYR A 232 -8.59 -14.98 -14.05
CA TYR A 232 -8.37 -13.54 -14.14
C TYR A 232 -9.71 -12.79 -14.23
N ALA A 233 -10.58 -13.12 -15.18
CA ALA A 233 -11.87 -12.46 -15.36
C ALA A 233 -12.80 -12.60 -14.13
N ARG A 234 -12.68 -13.73 -13.42
CA ARG A 234 -13.44 -14.02 -12.19
C ARG A 234 -13.02 -13.09 -11.03
N VAL A 235 -11.72 -12.85 -10.87
CA VAL A 235 -11.16 -12.04 -9.79
C VAL A 235 -11.11 -10.54 -10.14
N ARG A 236 -10.53 -10.21 -11.30
CA ARG A 236 -10.32 -8.87 -11.86
C ARG A 236 -11.46 -8.52 -12.82
N LYS A 237 -12.67 -8.38 -12.28
CA LYS A 237 -13.88 -8.15 -13.09
C LYS A 237 -13.76 -6.93 -14.01
N ARG A 238 -14.34 -7.06 -15.20
CA ARG A 238 -14.30 -6.08 -16.31
C ARG A 238 -12.91 -5.94 -16.95
N SER A 239 -12.10 -6.97 -16.85
CA SER A 239 -10.79 -7.06 -17.47
C SER A 239 -10.71 -8.32 -18.33
N ASP A 240 -9.76 -8.31 -19.26
CA ASP A 240 -9.46 -9.38 -20.20
C ASP A 240 -7.97 -9.74 -20.04
N TRP A 241 -7.66 -11.02 -19.84
CA TRP A 241 -6.29 -11.43 -19.51
C TRP A 241 -5.37 -11.26 -20.69
N GLU A 242 -5.83 -11.62 -21.88
CA GLU A 242 -5.07 -11.58 -23.12
C GLU A 242 -4.62 -10.14 -23.43
N VAL A 243 -5.52 -9.17 -23.27
CA VAL A 243 -5.19 -7.74 -23.43
C VAL A 243 -4.12 -7.29 -22.41
N VAL A 244 -4.25 -7.73 -21.16
CA VAL A 244 -3.33 -7.34 -20.09
C VAL A 244 -1.98 -8.01 -20.27
N ASP A 245 -1.95 -9.27 -20.70
CA ASP A 245 -0.73 -10.03 -21.03
C ASP A 245 0.04 -9.37 -22.17
N GLU A 246 -0.64 -8.97 -23.25
CA GLU A 246 -0.02 -8.23 -24.35
C GLU A 246 0.60 -6.92 -23.87
N ASN A 247 -0.10 -6.15 -23.04
CA ASN A 247 0.41 -4.90 -22.47
C ASN A 247 1.62 -5.14 -21.55
N ILE A 248 1.58 -6.17 -20.69
CA ILE A 248 2.69 -6.55 -19.80
C ILE A 248 3.92 -6.92 -20.63
N LYS A 249 3.76 -7.81 -21.60
CA LYS A 249 4.85 -8.24 -22.50
C LYS A 249 5.46 -7.06 -23.25
N HIS A 250 4.62 -6.16 -23.76
CA HIS A 250 5.08 -4.95 -24.43
C HIS A 250 5.90 -4.06 -23.48
N PHE A 251 5.39 -3.79 -22.28
CA PHE A 251 6.09 -2.98 -21.29
C PHE A 251 7.44 -3.60 -20.89
N VAL A 252 7.48 -4.90 -20.60
CA VAL A 252 8.69 -5.63 -20.21
C VAL A 252 9.72 -5.64 -21.36
N ALA A 253 9.28 -5.86 -22.60
CA ALA A 253 10.16 -5.81 -23.77
C ALA A 253 10.79 -4.42 -23.92
N THR A 254 9.97 -3.36 -23.87
CA THR A 254 10.47 -1.97 -23.94
C THR A 254 11.39 -1.64 -22.76
N ALA A 255 11.08 -2.07 -21.54
CA ALA A 255 11.95 -1.89 -20.38
C ALA A 255 13.33 -2.51 -20.60
N ASN A 256 13.40 -3.70 -21.20
CA ASN A 256 14.66 -4.38 -21.52
C ASN A 256 15.45 -3.65 -22.62
N GLU A 257 14.80 -3.18 -23.68
CA GLU A 257 15.44 -2.37 -24.74
C GLU A 257 16.03 -1.07 -24.18
N LEU A 258 15.31 -0.41 -23.27
CA LEU A 258 15.74 0.86 -22.69
C LEU A 258 16.92 0.71 -21.71
N LYS A 259 17.22 -0.51 -21.21
CA LYS A 259 18.41 -0.76 -20.38
C LYS A 259 19.70 -0.37 -21.10
N GLU A 260 19.79 -0.60 -22.41
CA GLU A 260 20.95 -0.21 -23.24
C GLU A 260 21.15 1.32 -23.29
N GLN A 261 20.08 2.08 -23.03
CA GLN A 261 20.07 3.54 -22.99
C GLN A 261 20.14 4.07 -21.55
N ALA A 262 20.60 3.24 -20.61
CA ALA A 262 20.73 3.54 -19.19
C ALA A 262 19.41 3.93 -18.48
N TYR A 263 18.27 3.46 -18.98
CA TYR A 263 17.01 3.51 -18.23
C TYR A 263 16.96 2.38 -17.20
N ILE A 264 16.24 2.65 -16.11
CA ILE A 264 16.05 1.69 -15.02
C ILE A 264 14.56 1.52 -14.83
N TRP A 265 14.00 0.63 -15.64
CA TRP A 265 12.58 0.27 -15.60
C TRP A 265 12.43 -1.11 -15.00
N ASN A 266 12.06 -1.15 -13.73
CA ASN A 266 11.82 -2.38 -13.00
C ASN A 266 10.34 -2.70 -13.07
N THR A 267 10.02 -3.96 -13.37
CA THR A 267 8.64 -4.48 -13.41
C THR A 267 8.48 -5.51 -12.32
N GLU A 268 7.35 -5.49 -11.63
CA GLU A 268 6.98 -6.49 -10.63
C GLU A 268 5.50 -6.86 -10.80
N LEU A 269 5.20 -8.15 -10.72
CA LEU A 269 3.82 -8.64 -10.71
C LEU A 269 3.31 -8.74 -9.27
N ALA A 270 2.07 -8.34 -9.04
CA ALA A 270 1.41 -8.45 -7.74
C ALA A 270 0.20 -9.39 -7.81
N PHE A 271 0.13 -10.31 -6.85
CA PHE A 271 -0.91 -11.32 -6.73
C PHE A 271 -1.44 -11.38 -5.30
N VAL A 272 -2.69 -10.97 -5.07
CA VAL A 272 -3.41 -11.17 -3.81
C VAL A 272 -4.01 -12.57 -3.80
N VAL A 273 -3.57 -13.39 -2.84
CA VAL A 273 -4.01 -14.78 -2.72
C VAL A 273 -5.39 -14.83 -2.06
N LEU A 274 -6.36 -15.38 -2.78
CA LEU A 274 -7.76 -15.48 -2.43
C LEU A 274 -8.25 -16.92 -2.62
N LYS A 275 -9.44 -17.21 -2.08
CA LYS A 275 -10.14 -18.48 -2.31
C LYS A 275 -10.27 -18.79 -3.80
N GLN A 276 -10.64 -17.80 -4.61
CA GLN A 276 -10.93 -18.00 -6.02
C GLN A 276 -9.71 -18.15 -6.94
N ASN A 277 -8.48 -17.85 -6.49
CA ASN A 277 -7.29 -17.89 -7.35
C ASN A 277 -6.08 -18.63 -6.77
N VAL A 278 -6.14 -19.17 -5.55
CA VAL A 278 -5.00 -19.87 -4.94
C VAL A 278 -4.47 -21.03 -5.81
N ALA A 279 -5.35 -21.75 -6.52
CA ALA A 279 -4.96 -22.81 -7.45
C ALA A 279 -4.20 -22.30 -8.70
N ASN A 280 -4.26 -21.00 -9.01
CA ASN A 280 -3.57 -20.40 -10.16
C ASN A 280 -2.17 -19.88 -9.83
N MET A 281 -1.70 -20.05 -8.59
CA MET A 281 -0.36 -19.61 -8.17
C MET A 281 0.75 -20.25 -9.01
N ALA A 282 0.68 -21.55 -9.29
CA ALA A 282 1.70 -22.24 -10.10
C ALA A 282 1.80 -21.68 -11.52
N HIS A 283 0.66 -21.47 -12.20
CA HIS A 283 0.63 -20.80 -13.50
C HIS A 283 1.22 -19.39 -13.45
N SER A 284 0.96 -18.66 -12.37
CA SER A 284 1.47 -17.29 -12.21
C SER A 284 2.96 -17.24 -11.93
N VAL A 285 3.51 -18.25 -11.23
CA VAL A 285 4.96 -18.44 -11.09
C VAL A 285 5.61 -18.73 -12.44
N GLU A 286 5.03 -19.65 -13.22
CA GLU A 286 5.53 -19.98 -14.57
C GLU A 286 5.54 -18.75 -15.49
N TYR A 287 4.45 -17.97 -15.47
CA TYR A 287 4.32 -16.75 -16.24
C TYR A 287 5.39 -15.71 -15.88
N ALA A 288 5.59 -15.46 -14.58
CA ALA A 288 6.60 -14.54 -14.07
C ALA A 288 8.02 -14.99 -14.46
N ALA A 289 8.31 -16.28 -14.34
CA ALA A 289 9.59 -16.87 -14.72
C ALA A 289 9.88 -16.74 -16.23
N LYS A 290 8.88 -16.97 -17.08
CA LYS A 290 9.00 -16.81 -18.55
C LYS A 290 9.28 -15.37 -18.97
N LEU A 291 8.76 -14.40 -18.23
CA LEU A 291 9.05 -12.98 -18.43
C LEU A 291 10.33 -12.50 -17.74
N ASN A 292 10.91 -13.34 -16.87
CA ASN A 292 11.99 -13.01 -15.96
C ASN A 292 11.72 -11.71 -15.16
N VAL A 293 10.54 -11.62 -14.55
CA VAL A 293 10.14 -10.52 -13.65
C VAL A 293 9.65 -11.09 -12.32
N PRO A 294 9.90 -10.46 -11.16
CA PRO A 294 9.45 -10.97 -9.88
C PRO A 294 7.92 -10.95 -9.76
N ILE A 295 7.38 -11.86 -8.94
CA ILE A 295 5.97 -11.87 -8.54
C ILE A 295 5.85 -11.89 -7.01
N ILE A 296 5.10 -10.93 -6.47
CA ILE A 296 4.73 -10.85 -5.05
C ILE A 296 3.40 -11.58 -4.82
N PHE A 297 3.40 -12.51 -3.88
CA PHE A 297 2.19 -13.12 -3.34
C PHE A 297 1.77 -12.46 -2.02
N ASN A 298 0.70 -11.67 -2.07
CA ASN A 298 0.15 -10.92 -0.96
C ASN A 298 -0.90 -11.71 -0.18
N ILE A 299 -0.77 -11.69 1.15
CA ILE A 299 -1.76 -12.23 2.08
C ILE A 299 -2.83 -11.17 2.36
N VAL A 300 -4.10 -11.56 2.34
CA VAL A 300 -5.18 -10.71 2.86
C VAL A 300 -5.12 -10.66 4.39
N SER A 301 -4.65 -9.53 4.91
CA SER A 301 -4.66 -9.24 6.35
C SER A 301 -6.03 -8.74 6.80
N GLY A 302 -6.44 -9.07 8.02
CA GLY A 302 -7.68 -8.56 8.61
C GLY A 302 -8.95 -9.31 8.25
N PHE A 303 -10.06 -8.77 8.71
CA PHE A 303 -11.34 -9.48 8.77
C PHE A 303 -12.33 -8.99 7.68
N HIS A 304 -11.81 -8.28 6.67
CA HIS A 304 -12.55 -8.00 5.45
C HIS A 304 -12.47 -9.21 4.48
N LEU A 305 -13.34 -9.22 3.47
CA LEU A 305 -13.41 -10.30 2.46
C LEU A 305 -13.75 -11.68 3.04
N PHE A 306 -14.84 -11.74 3.79
CA PHE A 306 -15.31 -12.96 4.48
C PHE A 306 -15.37 -14.22 3.61
N GLU A 307 -15.78 -14.07 2.35
CA GLU A 307 -15.94 -15.19 1.44
C GLU A 307 -14.64 -15.58 0.72
N GLU A 308 -13.60 -14.72 0.74
CA GLU A 308 -12.38 -14.89 -0.06
C GLU A 308 -11.09 -15.04 0.77
N ASN A 309 -11.08 -14.57 2.03
CA ASN A 309 -9.87 -14.59 2.86
C ASN A 309 -9.63 -15.98 3.47
N ILE A 310 -8.83 -16.79 2.77
CA ILE A 310 -8.41 -18.15 3.15
C ILE A 310 -7.44 -18.18 4.35
N PHE A 311 -6.82 -17.05 4.69
CA PHE A 311 -5.85 -16.97 5.78
C PHE A 311 -6.52 -16.80 7.14
N VAL A 312 -7.73 -16.23 7.16
CA VAL A 312 -8.48 -15.94 8.38
C VAL A 312 -9.64 -16.91 8.56
N TYR A 313 -10.43 -17.16 7.51
CA TYR A 313 -11.72 -17.86 7.65
C TYR A 313 -11.65 -19.34 7.29
N LYS A 314 -12.06 -20.19 8.24
CA LYS A 314 -12.09 -21.66 8.04
C LYS A 314 -13.02 -22.09 6.90
N LYS A 315 -14.12 -21.35 6.66
CA LYS A 315 -15.05 -21.63 5.55
C LYS A 315 -14.37 -21.39 4.21
N ALA A 316 -13.83 -20.19 3.99
CA ALA A 316 -13.13 -19.83 2.75
C ALA A 316 -11.97 -20.78 2.46
N TYR A 317 -11.14 -21.10 3.48
CA TYR A 317 -10.04 -22.05 3.34
C TYR A 317 -10.50 -23.45 2.89
N LYS A 318 -11.59 -23.97 3.46
CA LYS A 318 -12.12 -25.29 3.06
C LYS A 318 -12.72 -25.29 1.66
N GLU A 319 -13.43 -24.23 1.31
CA GLU A 319 -14.06 -24.07 -0.01
C GLU A 319 -13.04 -23.80 -1.12
N ALA A 320 -11.85 -23.30 -0.77
CA ALA A 320 -10.75 -23.10 -1.71
C ALA A 320 -10.18 -24.41 -2.26
N GLY A 321 -10.42 -25.54 -1.61
CA GLY A 321 -9.77 -26.82 -1.93
C GLY A 321 -8.49 -27.04 -1.13
N ASP A 322 -7.55 -27.81 -1.68
CA ASP A 322 -6.30 -28.14 -1.00
C ASP A 322 -5.25 -27.04 -1.21
N CYS A 323 -5.30 -26.01 -0.36
CA CYS A 323 -4.39 -24.87 -0.44
C CYS A 323 -2.91 -25.26 -0.25
N MET A 324 -2.61 -26.34 0.48
CA MET A 324 -1.22 -26.79 0.67
C MET A 324 -0.72 -27.52 -0.57
N LEU A 325 -1.58 -28.28 -1.25
CA LEU A 325 -1.27 -28.86 -2.55
C LEU A 325 -0.99 -27.77 -3.59
N TYR A 326 -1.85 -26.75 -3.73
CA TYR A 326 -1.63 -25.66 -4.69
C TYR A 326 -0.35 -24.87 -4.40
N LEU A 327 0.01 -24.72 -3.12
CA LEU A 327 1.28 -24.11 -2.76
C LEU A 327 2.47 -24.99 -3.16
N GLN A 328 2.36 -26.31 -2.98
CA GLN A 328 3.39 -27.26 -3.40
C GLN A 328 3.56 -27.22 -4.92
N GLU A 329 2.47 -27.19 -5.69
CA GLU A 329 2.51 -27.04 -7.15
C GLU A 329 3.22 -25.74 -7.58
N ALA A 330 3.05 -24.66 -6.82
CA ALA A 330 3.76 -23.41 -7.08
C ALA A 330 5.27 -23.51 -6.79
N TYR A 331 5.67 -24.23 -5.75
CA TYR A 331 7.08 -24.54 -5.48
C TYR A 331 7.68 -25.45 -6.55
N ASP A 332 6.97 -26.51 -6.92
CA ASP A 332 7.41 -27.45 -7.97
C ASP A 332 7.56 -26.73 -9.31
N MET A 333 6.67 -25.78 -9.60
CA MET A 333 6.81 -24.93 -10.78
C MET A 333 8.03 -24.01 -10.68
N LEU A 334 8.27 -23.38 -9.52
CA LEU A 334 9.43 -22.51 -9.31
C LEU A 334 10.76 -23.27 -9.49
N GLU A 335 10.85 -24.50 -8.97
CA GLU A 335 12.05 -25.34 -9.05
C GLU A 335 12.46 -25.64 -10.51
N LYS A 336 11.48 -25.75 -11.44
CA LYS A 336 11.78 -25.94 -12.87
C LYS A 336 12.59 -24.80 -13.49
N TYR A 337 12.58 -23.63 -12.87
CA TYR A 337 13.25 -22.42 -13.36
C TYR A 337 14.44 -21.98 -12.50
N LYS A 338 14.88 -22.82 -11.56
CA LYS A 338 15.91 -22.49 -10.56
C LYS A 338 17.20 -21.93 -11.14
N ASP A 339 17.65 -22.46 -12.27
CA ASP A 339 18.92 -22.07 -12.88
C ASP A 339 18.76 -20.90 -13.88
N SER A 340 17.54 -20.53 -14.26
CA SER A 340 17.27 -19.56 -15.33
C SER A 340 16.49 -18.31 -14.90
N TYR A 341 15.88 -18.32 -13.72
CA TYR A 341 15.00 -17.24 -13.26
C TYR A 341 15.70 -16.40 -12.19
N GLU A 342 16.05 -15.17 -12.56
CA GLU A 342 16.84 -14.26 -11.71
C GLU A 342 16.16 -13.94 -10.36
N HIS A 343 14.83 -14.07 -10.32
CA HIS A 343 14.03 -13.76 -9.13
C HIS A 343 13.62 -14.99 -8.32
N TYR A 344 14.27 -16.14 -8.54
CA TYR A 344 13.97 -17.40 -7.85
C TYR A 344 13.86 -17.25 -6.32
N ASP A 345 14.89 -16.69 -5.68
CA ASP A 345 14.93 -16.53 -4.23
C ASP A 345 13.84 -15.57 -3.71
N THR A 346 13.57 -14.51 -4.48
CA THR A 346 12.53 -13.53 -4.14
C THR A 346 11.16 -14.19 -4.15
N VAL A 347 10.84 -14.97 -5.19
CA VAL A 347 9.55 -15.68 -5.27
C VAL A 347 9.46 -16.78 -4.22
N SER A 348 10.54 -17.52 -3.97
CA SER A 348 10.62 -18.55 -2.92
C SER A 348 10.31 -17.97 -1.53
N MET A 349 10.85 -16.79 -1.22
CA MET A 349 10.54 -16.05 0.01
C MET A 349 9.05 -15.71 0.12
N TRP A 350 8.41 -15.26 -0.96
CA TRP A 350 6.98 -14.95 -0.96
C TRP A 350 6.11 -16.20 -0.79
N LEU A 351 6.44 -17.31 -1.47
CA LEU A 351 5.77 -18.59 -1.26
C LEU A 351 5.91 -19.05 0.20
N LYS A 352 7.08 -18.83 0.82
CA LYS A 352 7.30 -19.17 2.23
C LYS A 352 6.40 -18.36 3.16
N ARG A 353 6.18 -17.08 2.83
CA ARG A 353 5.24 -16.22 3.55
C ARG A 353 3.80 -16.75 3.44
N ILE A 354 3.39 -17.20 2.25
CA ILE A 354 2.08 -17.85 2.05
C ILE A 354 1.97 -19.12 2.89
N GLU A 355 2.98 -19.99 2.87
CA GLU A 355 3.03 -21.21 3.70
C GLU A 355 2.76 -20.91 5.18
N ASN A 356 3.48 -19.91 5.71
CA ASN A 356 3.35 -19.47 7.09
C ASN A 356 1.93 -18.93 7.37
N GLY A 357 1.33 -18.22 6.42
CA GLY A 357 -0.07 -17.76 6.50
C GLY A 357 -1.07 -18.91 6.54
N LEU A 358 -0.90 -19.92 5.67
CA LEU A 358 -1.79 -21.09 5.60
C LEU A 358 -1.68 -22.00 6.84
N LYS A 359 -0.54 -22.01 7.54
CA LYS A 359 -0.39 -22.74 8.82
C LYS A 359 -1.06 -22.08 10.02
N ARG A 360 -1.37 -20.77 9.97
CA ARG A 360 -1.99 -20.05 11.10
C ARG A 360 -3.38 -20.61 11.44
N PRO A 361 -3.80 -20.63 12.72
CA PRO A 361 -5.16 -21.05 13.08
C PRO A 361 -6.23 -20.20 12.39
N LYS A 362 -7.24 -20.85 11.79
CA LYS A 362 -8.38 -20.18 11.16
C LYS A 362 -9.60 -20.14 12.07
N ILE A 363 -10.35 -19.04 12.03
CA ILE A 363 -11.55 -18.87 12.84
C ILE A 363 -12.78 -19.52 12.18
N LYS A 364 -13.66 -20.11 13.00
CA LYS A 364 -14.99 -20.55 12.55
C LYS A 364 -15.86 -19.33 12.27
N HIS A 365 -16.72 -19.44 11.26
CA HIS A 365 -17.66 -18.39 10.89
C HIS A 365 -18.71 -18.19 12.01
N TYR A 366 -18.50 -17.21 12.90
CA TYR A 366 -19.53 -16.80 13.86
C TYR A 366 -20.41 -15.75 13.20
N LYS A 367 -21.51 -16.19 12.57
CA LYS A 367 -22.51 -15.34 11.91
C LYS A 367 -22.91 -14.14 12.77
N ILE A 368 -23.06 -14.32 14.09
CA ILE A 368 -23.48 -13.25 15.01
C ILE A 368 -22.36 -12.22 15.24
N THR A 369 -21.12 -12.65 15.49
CA THR A 369 -19.98 -11.73 15.70
C THR A 369 -19.67 -10.95 14.42
N VAL A 370 -19.75 -11.61 13.26
CA VAL A 370 -19.55 -10.99 11.94
C VAL A 370 -20.75 -10.12 11.53
N ALA A 371 -21.98 -10.51 11.87
CA ALA A 371 -23.17 -9.67 11.65
C ALA A 371 -23.15 -8.43 12.54
N LEU A 372 -22.68 -8.53 13.79
CA LEU A 372 -22.44 -7.38 14.66
C LEU A 372 -21.36 -6.48 14.06
N LEU A 373 -20.19 -7.03 13.67
CA LEU A 373 -19.15 -6.29 12.95
C LEU A 373 -19.71 -5.57 11.70
N ASN A 374 -20.54 -6.24 10.90
CA ASN A 374 -21.13 -5.69 9.68
C ASN A 374 -22.27 -4.67 9.93
N LEU A 375 -23.08 -4.84 10.98
CA LEU A 375 -24.12 -3.88 11.36
C LEU A 375 -23.50 -2.58 11.89
N PHE A 376 -22.40 -2.68 12.64
CA PHE A 376 -21.64 -1.51 13.08
C PHE A 376 -20.90 -0.83 11.92
N VAL A 377 -20.32 -1.58 10.98
CA VAL A 377 -19.68 -1.02 9.76
C VAL A 377 -20.68 -0.39 8.78
N LYS A 378 -21.91 -0.92 8.68
CA LYS A 378 -22.99 -0.30 7.87
C LYS A 378 -23.70 0.87 8.57
N GLY A 379 -23.45 1.09 9.86
CA GLY A 379 -24.07 2.12 10.68
C GLY A 379 -23.63 3.56 10.38
N GLU A 380 -22.62 3.76 9.52
CA GLU A 380 -22.02 5.05 9.16
C GLU A 380 -22.95 6.07 8.43
N LYS A 381 -24.27 5.84 8.35
CA LYS A 381 -25.19 6.77 7.66
C LYS A 381 -26.14 7.60 8.56
N ARG A 382 -25.98 7.56 9.89
CA ARG A 382 -26.72 8.41 10.84
C ARG A 382 -25.79 8.60 12.04
N THR A 383 -25.20 9.75 12.36
CA THR A 383 -25.66 11.14 12.30
C THR A 383 -24.44 12.03 12.62
N GLU A 384 -24.02 12.91 11.72
CA GLU A 384 -23.35 14.15 12.12
C GLU A 384 -24.43 15.22 12.16
N ASN A 385 -24.95 15.48 13.36
CA ASN A 385 -25.37 16.81 13.79
C ASN A 385 -25.89 16.75 15.23
N GLN A 386 -25.39 17.73 16.01
CA GLN A 386 -25.88 18.23 17.30
C GLN A 386 -25.31 17.62 18.60
N THR A 387 -24.44 18.44 19.20
CA THR A 387 -24.39 18.82 20.63
C THR A 387 -23.99 17.78 21.69
N GLY A 388 -22.90 18.10 22.41
CA GLY A 388 -22.70 17.73 23.82
C GLY A 388 -22.08 16.36 24.07
N VAL A 389 -20.75 16.32 24.21
CA VAL A 389 -20.01 15.06 24.41
C VAL A 389 -20.39 14.41 25.74
N SER A 390 -21.07 13.27 25.67
CA SER A 390 -21.38 12.41 26.82
C SER A 390 -20.43 11.20 26.87
N ASP A 391 -20.22 10.66 28.07
CA ASP A 391 -19.38 9.49 28.40
C ASP A 391 -19.77 8.19 27.63
N LYS A 392 -20.85 8.23 26.82
CA LYS A 392 -21.28 7.22 25.86
C LYS A 392 -20.55 7.32 24.51
N GLU A 393 -20.21 8.52 24.03
CA GLU A 393 -19.53 8.73 22.74
C GLU A 393 -18.05 8.28 22.79
N LEU A 394 -17.40 8.45 23.94
CA LEU A 394 -16.07 7.90 24.22
C LEU A 394 -16.04 6.35 24.22
N ARG A 395 -17.17 5.69 24.48
CA ARG A 395 -17.27 4.22 24.37
C ARG A 395 -17.46 3.77 22.93
N VAL A 396 -18.14 4.57 22.10
CA VAL A 396 -18.30 4.31 20.67
C VAL A 396 -16.97 4.51 19.95
N GLY A 397 -16.20 5.56 20.25
CA GLY A 397 -14.88 5.80 19.66
C GLY A 397 -13.89 4.64 19.84
N HIS A 398 -13.78 4.10 21.08
CA HIS A 398 -12.90 2.95 21.35
C HIS A 398 -13.41 1.64 20.73
N VAL A 399 -14.73 1.44 20.64
CA VAL A 399 -15.30 0.29 19.94
C VAL A 399 -15.03 0.41 18.43
N MET A 400 -15.15 1.61 17.85
CA MET A 400 -14.83 1.87 16.45
C MET A 400 -13.35 1.64 16.14
N GLU A 401 -12.44 2.06 17.02
CA GLU A 401 -11.01 1.79 16.92
C GLU A 401 -10.69 0.28 16.97
N VAL A 402 -11.36 -0.47 17.85
CA VAL A 402 -11.21 -1.94 17.93
C VAL A 402 -11.80 -2.65 16.71
N LEU A 403 -12.97 -2.24 16.22
CA LEU A 403 -13.62 -2.84 15.04
C LEU A 403 -12.86 -2.49 13.75
N TYR A 404 -12.25 -1.30 13.70
CA TYR A 404 -11.34 -0.89 12.64
C TYR A 404 -10.03 -1.71 12.71
N ASN A 405 -9.46 -1.90 13.90
CA ASN A 405 -8.32 -2.79 14.13
C ASN A 405 -8.62 -4.26 13.78
N LEU A 406 -9.87 -4.71 13.95
CA LEU A 406 -10.33 -6.00 13.43
C LEU A 406 -10.45 -5.95 11.90
N ARG A 407 -11.06 -4.94 11.29
CA ARG A 407 -11.16 -4.85 9.81
C ARG A 407 -9.79 -4.96 9.12
N TYR A 408 -8.72 -4.45 9.74
CA TYR A 408 -7.36 -4.45 9.20
C TYR A 408 -6.37 -5.41 9.88
N GLY A 409 -6.82 -6.28 10.81
CA GLY A 409 -6.05 -7.44 11.29
C GLY A 409 -5.00 -7.16 12.38
N ASN A 410 -5.18 -6.12 13.18
CA ASN A 410 -4.19 -5.60 14.12
C ASN A 410 -4.19 -6.23 15.52
N MET A 411 -5.07 -7.19 15.81
CA MET A 411 -5.12 -7.86 17.11
C MET A 411 -5.51 -9.32 16.95
N SER A 412 -4.90 -10.20 17.75
CA SER A 412 -5.41 -11.56 17.91
C SER A 412 -6.83 -11.50 18.49
N PHE A 413 -7.70 -12.43 18.11
CA PHE A 413 -9.08 -12.50 18.62
C PHE A 413 -9.11 -12.49 20.16
N GLY A 414 -8.16 -13.19 20.80
CA GLY A 414 -8.03 -13.22 22.26
C GLY A 414 -7.60 -11.88 22.89
N ALA A 415 -6.66 -11.16 22.27
CA ALA A 415 -6.27 -9.83 22.72
C ALA A 415 -7.42 -8.82 22.55
N THR A 416 -8.17 -8.94 21.46
CA THR A 416 -9.35 -8.11 21.15
C THR A 416 -10.44 -8.30 22.21
N VAL A 417 -10.79 -9.56 22.51
CA VAL A 417 -11.78 -9.87 23.55
C VAL A 417 -11.31 -9.34 24.90
N ARG A 418 -10.05 -9.53 25.29
CA ARG A 418 -9.50 -8.97 26.54
C ARG A 418 -9.54 -7.44 26.58
N TYR A 419 -9.16 -6.76 25.51
CA TYR A 419 -9.15 -5.30 25.45
C TYR A 419 -10.56 -4.71 25.55
N VAL A 420 -11.52 -5.26 24.78
CA VAL A 420 -12.94 -4.89 24.87
C VAL A 420 -13.47 -5.17 26.27
N PHE A 421 -13.17 -6.33 26.85
CA PHE A 421 -13.60 -6.66 28.22
C PHE A 421 -13.02 -5.71 29.27
N MET A 422 -11.72 -5.39 29.17
CA MET A 422 -11.05 -4.50 30.10
C MET A 422 -11.52 -3.04 29.98
N LYS A 423 -11.70 -2.51 28.77
CA LYS A 423 -12.05 -1.08 28.57
C LYS A 423 -13.56 -0.82 28.64
N VAL A 424 -14.39 -1.75 28.16
CA VAL A 424 -15.86 -1.59 28.16
C VAL A 424 -16.49 -2.00 29.49
N PHE A 425 -15.94 -3.00 30.19
CA PHE A 425 -16.59 -3.59 31.37
C PHE A 425 -15.89 -3.34 32.73
N LYS A 426 -14.63 -2.86 32.81
CA LYS A 426 -13.99 -2.59 34.13
C LYS A 426 -14.51 -1.35 34.87
N LYS A 427 -15.37 -0.49 34.30
CA LYS A 427 -15.97 0.63 35.07
C LYS A 427 -17.22 0.26 35.88
N LYS A 428 -17.49 -1.05 36.10
CA LYS A 428 -18.55 -1.54 37.02
C LYS A 428 -18.06 -1.87 38.45
N LYS A 429 -16.96 -1.28 38.90
CA LYS A 429 -16.62 -1.21 40.33
C LYS A 429 -16.37 0.24 40.74
N LYS A 430 -17.45 0.97 40.95
CA LYS A 430 -17.62 1.96 42.02
C LYS A 430 -19.06 1.87 42.48
#